data_AF-E5RWY1-F1
#
_entry.id   AF-E5RWY1-F1
#
_cell.length_a   1.000
_cell.length_b   1.000
_cell.length_c   1.000
_cell.angle_alpha   90.00
_cell.angle_beta   90.00
_cell.angle_gamma   90.00
#
_symmetry.space_group_name_H-M   'P 1'
#
loop_
_entity.id
_entity.type
_entity.pdbx_description
1 polymer ?
#
loop_
_entity_poly.entity_id
_entity_poly.type
_entity_poly.pdbx_seq_one_letter_code
_entity_poly.pdbx_strand_id
1 'polypeptide(L)'
;IVYKLVPGLFQKEMERRQHFYASRPGQAATATPEQRGEDTERIIFSPEDVISFSLEYADVTDTDSISSKSSDSNEPPPNSASTRRYLQCPAVVNISHLKKFLSKKFDVDSSQFAIDILYKKVPLPDYYTLMDIAYIYNW
;
A
#
# COMPACT_ATOMS: atom_id res chain seq x y z
N ILE A 1 -13.46 8.85 13.98
CA ILE A 1 -13.17 10.17 13.36
C ILE A 1 -12.00 10.88 14.06
N VAL A 2 -12.01 11.05 15.38
CA VAL A 2 -10.97 11.80 16.13
C VAL A 2 -9.53 11.36 15.83
N TYR A 3 -9.27 10.05 15.82
CA TYR A 3 -7.92 9.51 15.56
C TYR A 3 -7.35 9.82 14.17
N LYS A 4 -8.19 10.17 13.19
CA LYS A 4 -7.74 10.57 11.84
C LYS A 4 -7.41 12.05 11.75
N LEU A 5 -7.94 12.87 12.65
CA LEU A 5 -7.82 14.33 12.59
C LEU A 5 -6.61 14.85 13.36
N VAL A 6 -6.19 14.12 14.40
CA VAL A 6 -5.09 14.54 15.28
C VAL A 6 -3.86 13.69 14.99
N PRO A 7 -2.79 14.27 14.43
CA PRO A 7 -1.57 13.54 14.08
C PRO A 7 -0.98 12.77 15.28
N GLY A 8 -0.68 11.50 15.06
CA GLY A 8 -0.07 10.61 16.06
C GLY A 8 -0.96 10.27 17.27
N LEU A 9 -2.23 10.70 17.33
CA LEU A 9 -3.10 10.43 18.47
C LEU A 9 -3.38 8.94 18.64
N PHE A 10 -3.67 8.24 17.53
CA PHE A 10 -3.90 6.80 17.56
C PHE A 10 -2.69 6.05 18.13
N GLN A 11 -1.50 6.36 17.62
CA GLN A 11 -0.26 5.71 18.03
C GLN A 11 0.00 5.90 19.53
N LYS A 12 -0.14 7.14 20.02
CA LYS A 12 0.03 7.47 21.44
C LYS A 12 -0.99 6.77 22.33
N GLU A 13 -2.22 6.63 21.86
CA GLU A 13 -3.27 5.92 22.60
C GLU A 13 -2.99 4.41 22.65
N MET A 14 -2.55 3.79 21.55
CA MET A 14 -2.15 2.37 21.53
C MET A 14 -0.97 2.11 22.47
N GLU A 15 0.06 2.97 22.43
CA GLU A 15 1.22 2.90 23.34
C GLU A 15 0.79 3.02 24.81
N ARG A 16 -0.12 3.96 25.11
CA ARG A 16 -0.66 4.11 26.47
C ARG A 16 -1.40 2.87 26.94
N ARG A 17 -2.20 2.22 26.08
CA ARG A 17 -2.90 0.97 26.40
C ARG A 17 -1.91 -0.16 26.67
N GLN A 18 -0.89 -0.31 25.84
CA GLN A 18 0.16 -1.31 26.04
C GLN A 18 0.87 -1.10 27.39
N HIS A 19 1.30 0.13 27.70
CA HIS A 19 1.92 0.44 29.00
C HIS A 19 1.00 0.16 30.19
N PHE A 20 -0.28 0.50 30.06
CA PHE A 20 -1.27 0.24 31.11
C PHE A 20 -1.41 -1.26 31.40
N TYR A 21 -1.50 -2.09 30.37
CA TYR A 21 -1.68 -3.53 30.50
C TYR A 21 -0.39 -4.29 30.82
N ALA A 22 0.79 -3.76 30.45
CA ALA A 22 2.08 -4.34 30.80
C ALA A 22 2.27 -4.48 32.32
N SER A 23 1.73 -3.55 33.10
CA SER A 23 1.77 -3.59 34.58
C SER A 23 0.62 -4.40 35.21
N ARG A 24 -0.31 -4.95 34.40
CA ARG A 24 -1.58 -5.53 34.87
C ARG A 24 -1.91 -6.86 34.16
N PRO A 25 -1.10 -7.91 34.34
CA PRO A 25 -1.27 -9.18 33.62
C PRO A 25 -2.64 -9.83 33.84
N GLY A 26 -3.22 -9.72 35.04
CA GLY A 26 -4.56 -10.25 35.32
C GLY A 26 -5.67 -9.58 34.53
N GLN A 27 -5.62 -8.25 34.39
CA GLN A 27 -6.61 -7.49 33.59
C GLN A 27 -6.34 -7.64 32.08
N ALA A 28 -5.08 -7.79 31.69
CA ALA A 28 -4.68 -8.03 30.31
C ALA A 28 -5.26 -9.36 29.79
N ALA A 29 -5.28 -10.40 30.61
CA ALA A 29 -5.82 -11.71 30.25
C ALA A 29 -7.32 -11.68 29.90
N THR A 30 -8.06 -10.72 30.46
CA THR A 30 -9.50 -10.54 30.19
C THR A 30 -9.81 -9.51 29.10
N ALA A 31 -8.81 -8.72 28.68
CA ALA A 31 -8.97 -7.68 27.67
C ALA A 31 -8.79 -8.26 26.25
N THR A 32 -9.45 -7.66 25.26
CA THR A 32 -9.19 -7.99 23.85
C THR A 32 -7.82 -7.44 23.40
N PRO A 33 -7.20 -8.00 22.36
CA PRO A 33 -5.98 -7.44 21.79
C PRO A 33 -6.09 -5.95 21.44
N GLU A 34 -7.22 -5.52 20.84
CA GLU A 34 -7.48 -4.10 20.54
C GLU A 34 -7.52 -3.22 21.80
N GLN A 35 -8.12 -3.71 22.88
CA GLN A 35 -8.13 -3.01 24.17
C GLN A 35 -6.73 -2.90 24.77
N ARG A 36 -5.88 -3.91 24.56
CA ARG A 36 -4.47 -3.89 24.96
C ARG A 36 -3.59 -3.04 24.04
N GLY A 37 -4.13 -2.58 22.90
CA GLY A 37 -3.38 -1.86 21.87
C GLY A 37 -2.49 -2.77 21.02
N GLU A 38 -2.78 -4.08 20.97
CA GLU A 38 -2.04 -5.11 20.22
C GLU A 38 -2.65 -5.40 18.84
N ASP A 39 -3.95 -5.14 18.65
CA ASP A 39 -4.59 -5.37 17.35
C ASP A 39 -4.28 -4.21 16.39
N THR A 40 -3.46 -4.49 15.39
CA THR A 40 -3.00 -3.52 14.40
C THR A 40 -3.47 -3.89 13.00
N GLU A 41 -4.75 -4.26 12.83
CA GLU A 41 -5.37 -3.97 11.54
C GLU A 41 -5.19 -2.46 11.31
N ARG A 42 -4.32 -2.08 10.37
CA ARG A 42 -3.90 -0.69 10.13
C ARG A 42 -5.03 0.09 9.46
N ILE A 43 -6.10 0.35 10.20
CA ILE A 43 -7.27 1.09 9.72
C ILE A 43 -7.00 2.61 9.73
N ILE A 44 -5.94 3.04 10.42
CA ILE A 44 -5.58 4.45 10.58
C ILE A 44 -4.15 4.65 10.09
N PHE A 45 -4.02 5.46 9.05
CA PHE A 45 -2.76 5.90 8.48
C PHE A 45 -2.48 7.34 8.92
N SER A 46 -1.21 7.66 9.10
CA SER A 46 -0.67 9.01 9.31
C SER A 46 0.21 9.41 8.12
N PRO A 47 0.38 10.70 7.80
CA PRO A 47 1.26 11.14 6.72
C PRO A 47 2.72 10.65 6.84
N GLU A 48 3.18 10.45 8.07
CA GLU A 48 4.52 9.98 8.43
C GLU A 48 4.64 8.46 8.39
N ASP A 49 3.53 7.73 8.27
CA ASP A 49 3.56 6.28 8.21
C ASP A 49 4.29 5.83 6.95
N VAL A 50 4.94 4.68 7.08
CA VAL A 50 5.67 4.10 5.96
C VAL A 50 4.83 3.00 5.32
N ILE A 51 4.51 3.20 4.04
CA ILE A 51 3.69 2.29 3.23
C ILE A 51 4.62 1.48 2.33
N SER A 52 4.45 0.16 2.39
CA SER A 52 5.09 -0.79 1.48
C SER A 52 4.11 -1.15 0.36
N PHE A 53 4.55 -1.05 -0.88
CA PHE A 53 3.74 -1.38 -2.05
C PHE A 53 4.62 -1.90 -3.18
N SER A 54 3.99 -2.46 -4.22
CA SER A 54 4.70 -2.95 -5.40
C SER A 54 4.19 -2.29 -6.67
N LEU A 55 5.10 -2.06 -7.62
CA LEU A 55 4.80 -1.59 -8.96
C LEU A 55 5.18 -2.66 -9.98
N GLU A 56 4.31 -2.85 -10.96
CA GLU A 56 4.54 -3.71 -12.12
C GLU A 56 4.05 -3.00 -13.39
N TYR A 57 4.67 -3.32 -14.52
CA TYR A 57 4.23 -2.83 -15.81
C TYR A 57 2.88 -3.49 -16.16
N ALA A 58 1.91 -2.71 -16.59
CA ALA A 58 0.60 -3.23 -16.95
C ALA A 58 0.71 -4.03 -18.26
N ASP A 59 0.38 -5.33 -18.21
CA ASP A 59 0.32 -6.14 -19.42
C ASP A 59 -0.99 -5.85 -20.15
N VAL A 60 -0.88 -5.45 -21.42
CA VAL A 60 -2.04 -5.12 -22.28
C VAL A 60 -2.80 -6.40 -22.67
N THR A 61 -2.21 -7.58 -22.46
CA THR A 61 -2.76 -8.88 -22.87
C THR A 61 -3.70 -9.54 -21.85
N ASP A 62 -3.82 -9.01 -20.62
CA ASP A 62 -4.78 -9.48 -19.60
C ASP A 62 -6.22 -8.93 -19.82
N THR A 63 -6.62 -8.86 -21.09
CA THR A 63 -8.02 -8.76 -21.50
C THR A 63 -8.52 -10.20 -21.63
N ASP A 64 -9.33 -10.65 -20.66
CA ASP A 64 -10.03 -11.96 -20.64
C ASP A 64 -9.25 -13.25 -20.34
N SER A 65 -8.54 -13.33 -19.21
CA SER A 65 -8.21 -14.64 -18.62
C SER A 65 -8.54 -14.74 -17.13
N ILE A 66 -9.84 -14.62 -16.83
CA ILE A 66 -10.43 -15.52 -15.83
C ILE A 66 -10.58 -16.89 -16.50
N SER A 67 -9.51 -17.69 -16.56
CA SER A 67 -9.62 -19.15 -16.65
C SER A 67 -8.25 -19.83 -16.64
N SER A 68 -8.09 -20.74 -15.69
CA SER A 68 -7.45 -22.04 -15.87
C SER A 68 -6.00 -22.03 -16.40
N LYS A 69 -5.03 -21.98 -15.49
CA LYS A 69 -3.75 -22.67 -15.73
C LYS A 69 -4.01 -24.17 -15.70
N SER A 70 -4.58 -24.72 -16.79
CA SER A 70 -4.48 -26.14 -17.08
C SER A 70 -3.05 -26.41 -17.53
N SER A 71 -2.34 -27.16 -16.70
CA SER A 71 -1.03 -27.74 -16.98
C SER A 71 -1.12 -28.69 -18.18
N ASP A 72 -0.76 -28.24 -19.38
CA ASP A 72 -0.08 -29.10 -20.36
C ASP A 72 0.42 -28.29 -21.56
N SER A 73 1.64 -27.78 -21.49
CA SER A 73 2.46 -27.37 -22.64
C SER A 73 3.88 -27.13 -22.14
N ASN A 74 4.81 -27.98 -22.59
CA ASN A 74 6.23 -27.99 -22.24
C ASN A 74 7.04 -26.86 -22.94
N GLU A 75 6.41 -25.73 -23.25
CA GLU A 75 7.10 -24.55 -23.78
C GLU A 75 7.51 -23.65 -22.60
N PRO A 76 8.80 -23.29 -22.44
CA PRO A 76 9.17 -22.30 -21.44
C PRO A 76 8.43 -21.00 -21.76
N PRO A 77 7.64 -20.44 -20.83
CA PRO A 77 6.98 -19.17 -21.07
C PRO A 77 8.04 -18.14 -21.48
N PRO A 78 7.77 -17.25 -22.46
CA PRO A 78 8.70 -16.19 -22.77
C PRO A 78 9.02 -15.46 -21.47
N ASN A 79 10.31 -15.29 -21.19
CA ASN A 79 10.84 -14.59 -20.01
C ASN A 79 10.49 -13.09 -20.05
N SER A 80 9.23 -12.70 -20.24
CA SER A 80 8.72 -11.42 -19.78
C SER A 80 8.55 -11.53 -18.27
N ALA A 81 9.67 -11.60 -17.56
CA ALA A 81 9.68 -11.47 -16.11
C ALA A 81 9.02 -10.13 -15.79
N SER A 82 7.72 -10.14 -15.49
CA SER A 82 6.98 -8.99 -14.97
C SER A 82 7.66 -8.64 -13.67
N THR A 83 8.67 -7.77 -13.74
CA THR A 83 9.60 -7.64 -12.63
C THR A 83 8.99 -6.67 -11.66
N ARG A 84 8.00 -7.16 -10.91
CA ARG A 84 7.37 -6.49 -9.79
C ARG A 84 8.47 -5.93 -8.91
N ARG A 85 8.46 -4.63 -8.70
CA ARG A 85 9.42 -3.93 -7.83
C ARG A 85 8.69 -3.49 -6.58
N TYR A 86 9.28 -3.80 -5.43
CA TYR A 86 8.77 -3.36 -4.15
C TYR A 86 9.41 -2.01 -3.78
N LEU A 87 8.61 -1.14 -3.20
CA LEU A 87 8.99 0.19 -2.76
C LEU A 87 8.44 0.41 -1.35
N GLN A 88 9.16 1.24 -0.60
CA GLN A 88 8.76 1.68 0.71
C GLN A 88 8.83 3.21 0.72
N CYS A 89 7.70 3.87 0.97
CA CYS A 89 7.60 5.32 0.90
C CYS A 89 6.77 5.87 2.06
N PRO A 90 7.03 7.12 2.50
CA PRO A 90 6.12 7.85 3.38
C PRO A 90 4.72 7.95 2.78
N ALA A 91 3.68 7.88 3.62
CA ALA A 91 2.29 7.87 3.19
C ALA A 91 1.89 9.19 2.49
N VAL A 92 2.58 10.29 2.80
CA VAL A 92 2.42 11.61 2.15
C VAL A 92 2.93 11.67 0.70
N VAL A 93 3.58 10.61 0.18
CA VAL A 93 4.06 10.62 -1.21
C VAL A 93 2.88 10.55 -2.18
N ASN A 94 2.79 11.54 -3.08
CA ASN A 94 1.77 11.55 -4.14
C ASN A 94 2.12 10.72 -5.38
N ILE A 95 1.09 10.39 -6.16
CA ILE A 95 1.22 9.72 -7.48
C ILE A 95 2.11 10.51 -8.44
N SER A 96 2.03 11.84 -8.45
CA SER A 96 2.93 12.68 -9.27
C SER A 96 4.42 12.48 -8.92
N HIS A 97 4.77 12.25 -7.65
CA HIS A 97 6.14 11.93 -7.26
C HIS A 97 6.56 10.58 -7.82
N LEU A 98 5.69 9.56 -7.75
CA LEU A 98 5.97 8.23 -8.30
C LEU A 98 6.13 8.27 -9.83
N LYS A 99 5.28 9.02 -10.55
CA LYS A 99 5.41 9.21 -12.00
C LYS A 99 6.76 9.85 -12.37
N LYS A 100 7.18 10.90 -11.64
CA LYS A 100 8.51 11.53 -11.83
C LYS A 100 9.65 10.54 -11.54
N PHE A 101 9.53 9.76 -10.46
CA PHE A 101 10.50 8.73 -10.12
C PHE A 101 10.64 7.69 -11.24
N LEU A 102 9.52 7.19 -11.78
CA LEU A 102 9.52 6.23 -12.87
C LEU A 102 10.09 6.81 -14.17
N SER A 103 9.71 8.04 -14.52
CA SER A 103 10.25 8.74 -15.70
C SER A 103 11.78 8.83 -15.62
N LYS A 104 12.35 9.16 -14.45
CA LYS A 104 13.80 9.20 -14.27
C LYS A 104 14.45 7.83 -14.21
N LYS A 105 13.81 6.86 -13.57
CA LYS A 105 14.36 5.50 -13.41
C LYS A 105 14.48 4.76 -14.76
N PHE A 106 13.54 4.99 -15.67
CA PHE A 106 13.46 4.32 -16.96
C PHE A 106 13.81 5.25 -18.14
N ASP A 107 14.28 6.45 -17.86
CA ASP A 107 14.63 7.47 -18.86
C ASP A 107 13.52 7.73 -19.90
N VAL A 108 12.28 7.86 -19.40
CA VAL A 108 11.10 8.09 -20.24
C VAL A 108 11.01 9.57 -20.59
N ASP A 109 11.04 9.86 -21.89
CA ASP A 109 10.82 11.21 -22.42
C ASP A 109 9.35 11.63 -22.26
N SER A 110 9.12 12.58 -21.35
CA SER A 110 7.79 13.12 -21.06
C SER A 110 7.17 13.94 -22.20
N SER A 111 7.93 14.29 -23.24
CA SER A 111 7.40 14.96 -24.43
C SER A 111 6.75 13.97 -25.41
N GLN A 112 7.15 12.71 -25.35
CA GLN A 112 6.68 11.64 -26.26
C GLN A 112 5.74 10.66 -25.57
N PHE A 113 5.96 10.40 -24.27
CA PHE A 113 5.25 9.36 -23.53
C PHE A 113 4.66 9.90 -22.21
N ALA A 114 3.49 9.38 -21.87
CA ALA A 114 2.85 9.59 -20.58
C ALA A 114 3.01 8.34 -19.69
N ILE A 115 3.17 8.56 -18.38
CA ILE A 115 3.20 7.48 -17.39
C ILE A 115 1.91 7.56 -16.58
N ASP A 116 1.12 6.48 -16.63
CA ASP A 116 -0.04 6.30 -15.78
C ASP A 116 0.23 5.23 -14.72
N ILE A 117 -0.17 5.52 -13.49
CA ILE A 117 -0.13 4.59 -12.37
C ILE A 117 -1.56 4.15 -12.11
N LEU A 118 -1.80 2.84 -12.13
CA LEU A 118 -3.12 2.26 -12.01
C LEU A 118 -3.25 1.48 -10.71
N TYR A 119 -4.45 1.50 -10.14
CA TYR A 119 -4.88 0.54 -9.13
C TYR A 119 -6.17 -0.14 -9.63
N LYS A 120 -6.19 -1.48 -9.65
CA LYS A 120 -7.31 -2.27 -10.21
C LYS A 120 -7.76 -1.76 -11.60
N LYS A 121 -6.80 -1.49 -12.50
CA LYS A 121 -7.01 -0.97 -13.86
C LYS A 121 -7.61 0.45 -13.96
N VAL A 122 -7.74 1.17 -12.84
CA VAL A 122 -8.19 2.57 -12.82
C VAL A 122 -6.97 3.49 -12.63
N PRO A 123 -6.76 4.50 -13.50
CA PRO A 123 -5.68 5.45 -13.33
C PRO A 123 -5.90 6.32 -12.09
N LEU A 124 -4.84 6.51 -11.31
CA LEU A 124 -4.89 7.30 -10.08
C LEU A 124 -4.57 8.78 -10.36
N PRO A 125 -5.32 9.73 -9.78
CA PRO A 125 -5.01 11.16 -9.89
C PRO A 125 -3.65 11.52 -9.28
N ASP A 126 -2.97 12.48 -9.91
CA ASP A 126 -1.62 12.92 -9.54
C ASP A 126 -1.51 13.50 -8.13
N TYR A 127 -2.60 14.02 -7.59
CA TYR A 127 -2.68 14.63 -6.26
C TYR A 127 -3.00 13.63 -5.15
N TYR A 128 -3.34 12.37 -5.47
CA TYR A 128 -3.55 11.35 -4.45
C TYR A 128 -2.23 10.99 -3.78
N THR A 129 -2.23 11.00 -2.45
CA THR A 129 -1.17 10.44 -1.61
C THR A 129 -1.30 8.92 -1.50
N LEU A 130 -0.24 8.22 -1.10
CA LEU A 130 -0.33 6.80 -0.75
C LEU A 130 -1.34 6.56 0.39
N MET A 131 -1.45 7.50 1.32
CA MET A 131 -2.48 7.53 2.36
C MET A 131 -3.91 7.56 1.78
N ASP A 132 -4.17 8.43 0.80
CA ASP A 132 -5.48 8.51 0.14
C ASP A 132 -5.83 7.18 -0.54
N ILE A 133 -4.86 6.57 -1.24
CA ILE A 133 -5.06 5.29 -1.92
C ILE A 133 -5.41 4.20 -0.89
N ALA A 134 -4.67 4.13 0.21
CA ALA A 134 -4.93 3.17 1.27
C ALA A 134 -6.35 3.33 1.86
N TYR A 135 -6.81 4.57 2.06
CA TYR A 135 -8.17 4.84 2.55
C TYR A 135 -9.28 4.60 1.53
N ILE A 136 -9.09 5.02 0.27
CA ILE A 136 -10.09 4.91 -0.78
C ILE A 136 -10.36 3.43 -1.10
N TYR A 137 -9.31 2.62 -1.07
CA TYR A 137 -9.39 1.21 -1.45
C TYR A 137 -9.41 0.25 -0.27
N ASN A 138 -9.53 0.75 0.96
CA ASN A 138 -9.55 -0.03 2.20
C ASN A 138 -8.41 -1.08 2.22
N TRP A 139 -7.17 -0.62 2.03
CA TRP A 139 -5.98 -1.45 2.15
C TRP A 139 -5.82 -2.03 3.55
#